data_AF-A0A023CW34-F1
#
_entry.id   AF-A0A023CW34-F1
#
_cell.length_a   1.000
_cell.length_b   1.000
_cell.length_c   1.000
_cell.angle_alpha   90.00
_cell.angle_beta   90.00
_cell.angle_gamma   90.00
#
_symmetry.space_group_name_H-M   'P 1'
#
loop_
_entity.id
_entity.type
_entity.pdbx_description
1 polymer ?
#
loop_
_entity_poly.entity_id
_entity_poly.type
_entity_poly.pdbx_seq_one_letter_code
_entity_poly.pdbx_strand_id
1 'polypeptide(L)'
;MSFKQKDFSACTSILVGKKATADGSTLIARNEDAKAAWPKHMVVHSHKEFEQPQTFVSPDNNFTIELPKIRGKYTATPEWTSKFGFFEEDGINEYGCH
;
A
#
# COMPACT_ATOMS: atom_id res chain seq x y z
N MET A 1 14.36 22.85 -26.91
CA MET A 1 15.20 22.02 -26.03
C MET A 1 14.30 20.96 -25.40
N SER A 2 14.55 19.69 -25.71
CA SER A 2 13.85 18.58 -25.05
C SER A 2 14.66 18.18 -23.82
N PHE A 3 14.15 18.48 -22.64
CA PHE A 3 14.73 17.94 -21.41
C PHE A 3 14.33 16.47 -21.34
N LYS A 4 15.32 15.55 -21.36
CA LYS A 4 15.08 14.15 -20.99
C LYS A 4 14.63 14.14 -19.53
N GLN A 5 13.34 13.93 -19.31
CA GLN A 5 12.81 13.69 -17.98
C GLN A 5 13.43 12.39 -17.47
N LYS A 6 14.25 12.49 -16.41
CA LYS A 6 14.70 11.32 -15.66
C LYS A 6 13.60 10.99 -14.67
N ASP A 7 13.03 9.80 -14.80
CA ASP A 7 12.11 9.26 -13.80
C ASP A 7 12.94 8.82 -12.60
N PHE A 8 12.97 9.65 -11.56
CA PHE A 8 13.56 9.31 -10.28
C PHE A 8 12.46 8.73 -9.40
N SER A 9 12.54 7.43 -9.12
CA SER A 9 11.83 6.84 -7.98
C SER A 9 12.84 6.71 -6.86
N ALA A 10 12.54 7.31 -5.71
CA ALA A 10 13.32 7.18 -4.50
C ALA A 10 12.35 6.77 -3.39
N CYS A 11 12.70 5.76 -2.62
CA CYS A 11 11.97 5.38 -1.43
C CYS A 11 13.03 5.05 -0.39
N THR A 12 12.80 5.54 0.82
CA THR A 12 13.63 5.32 1.99
C THR A 12 12.77 4.63 3.02
N SER A 13 13.24 3.49 3.53
CA SER A 13 12.56 2.74 4.57
C SER A 13 13.33 2.82 5.88
N ILE A 14 12.59 2.86 6.98
CA ILE A 14 13.11 2.75 8.34
C ILE A 14 12.46 1.53 9.00
N LEU A 15 13.29 0.63 9.50
CA LEU A 15 12.87 -0.57 10.24
C LEU A 15 13.48 -0.50 11.64
N VAL A 16 12.65 -0.52 12.67
CA VAL A 16 13.11 -0.51 14.07
C VAL A 16 12.47 -1.66 14.82
N GLY A 17 13.30 -2.60 15.27
CA GLY A 17 12.83 -3.72 16.06
C GLY A 17 12.44 -3.28 17.48
N LYS A 18 11.50 -4.00 18.11
CA LYS A 18 10.99 -3.74 19.47
C LYS A 18 12.03 -3.56 20.60
N LYS A 19 13.27 -4.01 20.41
CA LYS A 19 14.35 -3.83 21.40
C LYS A 19 15.14 -2.53 21.19
N ALA A 20 14.93 -1.85 20.07
CA ALA A 20 15.61 -0.62 19.69
C ALA A 20 14.70 0.62 19.83
N THR A 21 13.40 0.44 20.02
CA THR A 21 12.45 1.52 20.32
C THR A 21 12.39 1.82 21.80
N ALA A 22 12.01 3.06 22.15
CA ALA A 22 11.95 3.51 23.55
C ALA A 22 10.77 2.88 24.33
N ASP A 23 9.69 2.51 23.65
CA ASP A 23 8.44 2.01 24.23
C ASP A 23 8.19 0.51 23.98
N GLY A 24 9.11 -0.17 23.29
CA GLY A 24 8.96 -1.58 22.93
C GLY A 24 8.09 -1.87 21.71
N SER A 25 7.63 -0.84 20.98
CA SER A 25 6.89 -1.01 19.71
C SER A 25 7.80 -1.48 18.57
N THR A 26 7.24 -2.15 17.55
CA THR A 26 7.95 -2.38 16.28
C THR A 26 7.55 -1.29 15.30
N LEU A 27 8.51 -0.67 14.62
CA LEU A 27 8.25 0.38 13.64
C LEU A 27 8.71 -0.05 12.25
N ILE A 28 7.81 0.11 11.29
CA ILE A 28 8.07 -0.01 9.86
C ILE A 28 7.53 1.28 9.26
N ALA A 29 8.38 2.02 8.56
CA ALA A 29 8.01 3.29 7.96
C ALA A 29 8.72 3.45 6.61
N ARG A 30 8.09 4.20 5.72
CA ARG A 30 8.61 4.48 4.39
C ARG A 30 8.13 5.85 3.92
N ASN A 31 8.96 6.59 3.18
CA ASN A 31 8.44 7.64 2.31
C ASN A 31 8.10 7.06 0.93
N GLU A 32 6.98 7.48 0.37
CA GLU A 32 6.61 7.13 -0.99
C GLU A 32 6.85 8.31 -1.93
N ASP A 33 8.02 8.34 -2.57
CA ASP A 33 8.29 9.34 -3.60
C ASP A 33 7.90 8.80 -4.98
N ALA A 34 6.90 9.45 -5.58
CA ALA A 34 6.49 9.21 -6.97
C ALA A 34 6.62 10.48 -7.81
N LYS A 35 5.71 11.45 -7.63
CA LYS A 35 5.66 12.71 -8.40
C LYS A 35 5.37 13.89 -7.48
N ALA A 36 5.72 15.09 -7.93
CA ALA A 36 5.35 16.32 -7.21
C ALA A 36 3.82 16.48 -7.17
N ALA A 37 3.28 16.86 -6.01
CA ALA A 37 1.85 17.07 -5.78
C ALA A 37 0.98 15.87 -6.22
N TRP A 38 1.35 14.68 -5.74
CA TRP A 38 0.64 13.43 -6.01
C TRP A 38 -0.20 13.05 -4.77
N PRO A 39 -1.49 13.42 -4.74
CA PRO A 39 -2.28 13.35 -3.51
C PRO A 39 -2.65 11.93 -3.13
N LYS A 40 -2.54 11.64 -1.84
CA LYS A 40 -2.99 10.41 -1.20
C LYS A 40 -4.20 10.66 -0.33
N HIS A 41 -4.94 9.61 -0.03
CA HIS A 41 -5.93 9.64 1.04
C HIS A 41 -5.85 8.39 1.90
N MET A 42 -6.22 8.50 3.17
CA MET A 42 -6.31 7.35 4.07
C MET A 42 -7.65 6.66 3.89
N VAL A 43 -7.62 5.34 3.68
CA VAL A 43 -8.82 4.49 3.69
C VAL A 43 -8.76 3.44 4.78
N VAL A 44 -9.94 3.00 5.20
CA VAL A 44 -10.11 1.81 6.03
C VAL A 44 -11.01 0.85 5.26
N HIS A 45 -10.44 -0.26 4.82
CA HIS A 45 -11.19 -1.36 4.24
C HIS A 45 -11.77 -2.21 5.35
N SER A 46 -13.08 -2.26 5.47
CA SER A 46 -13.75 -3.13 6.43
C SER A 46 -13.48 -4.61 6.14
N HIS A 47 -13.48 -5.40 7.23
CA HIS A 47 -13.49 -6.85 7.17
C HIS A 47 -14.65 -7.30 6.28
N LYS A 48 -14.41 -8.29 5.43
CA LYS A 48 -15.44 -8.84 4.54
C LYS A 48 -15.21 -10.33 4.27
N GLU A 49 -16.28 -11.08 4.46
CA GLU A 49 -16.39 -12.47 4.01
C GLU A 49 -17.22 -12.51 2.71
N PHE A 50 -16.71 -13.22 1.71
CA PHE A 50 -17.31 -13.35 0.40
C PHE A 50 -17.80 -14.78 0.19
N GLU A 51 -18.97 -14.94 -0.43
CA GLU A 51 -19.52 -16.27 -0.75
C GLU A 51 -18.62 -17.04 -1.73
N GLN A 52 -17.96 -16.32 -2.64
CA GLN A 52 -17.05 -16.86 -3.65
C GLN A 52 -15.69 -16.15 -3.61
N PRO A 53 -14.59 -16.81 -4.06
CA PRO A 53 -13.30 -16.16 -4.19
C PRO A 53 -13.40 -14.90 -5.05
N GLN A 54 -12.64 -13.86 -4.70
CA GLN A 54 -12.60 -12.63 -5.47
C GLN A 54 -11.44 -12.67 -6.44
N THR A 55 -11.59 -12.15 -7.65
CA THR A 55 -10.49 -12.09 -8.62
C THR A 55 -9.86 -10.69 -8.58
N PHE A 56 -8.56 -10.62 -8.30
CA PHE A 56 -7.77 -9.42 -8.53
C PHE A 56 -7.19 -9.45 -9.95
N VAL A 57 -7.36 -8.36 -10.68
CA VAL A 57 -6.74 -8.14 -11.99
C VAL A 57 -5.89 -6.87 -11.91
N SER A 58 -4.60 -6.99 -12.18
CA SER A 58 -3.65 -5.89 -12.23
C SER A 58 -3.95 -5.00 -13.44
N PRO A 59 -4.17 -3.68 -13.24
CA PRO A 59 -4.39 -2.74 -14.35
C PRO A 59 -3.18 -2.58 -15.28
N ASP A 60 -1.98 -2.93 -14.84
CA ASP A 60 -0.73 -2.58 -15.53
C ASP A 60 -0.16 -3.69 -16.41
N ASN A 61 -0.42 -4.96 -16.08
CA ASN A 61 0.33 -6.08 -16.70
C ASN A 61 -0.47 -7.38 -16.88
N ASN A 62 -1.80 -7.31 -16.95
CA ASN A 62 -2.71 -8.46 -17.11
C ASN A 62 -2.59 -9.57 -16.04
N PHE A 63 -1.77 -9.37 -15.01
CA PHE A 63 -1.66 -10.32 -13.91
C PHE A 63 -3.01 -10.51 -13.23
N THR A 64 -3.36 -11.76 -12.96
CA THR A 64 -4.63 -12.12 -12.32
C THR A 64 -4.37 -13.14 -11.22
N ILE A 65 -5.07 -12.99 -10.09
CA ILE A 65 -5.02 -13.95 -8.97
C ILE A 65 -6.39 -14.07 -8.30
N GLU A 66 -6.72 -15.27 -7.85
CA GLU A 66 -7.85 -15.49 -6.94
C GLU A 66 -7.44 -15.16 -5.50
N LEU A 67 -8.22 -14.30 -4.86
CA LEU A 67 -8.06 -13.91 -3.47
C LEU A 67 -8.88 -14.83 -2.55
N PRO A 68 -8.44 -15.02 -1.29
CA PRO A 68 -9.21 -15.71 -0.28
C PRO A 68 -10.61 -15.11 -0.09
N LYS A 69 -11.56 -15.94 0.35
CA LYS A 69 -12.93 -15.51 0.67
C LYS A 69 -13.02 -14.56 1.86
N ILE A 70 -12.00 -14.53 2.71
CA ILE A 70 -11.96 -13.68 3.89
C ILE A 70 -10.91 -12.61 3.65
N ARG A 71 -11.35 -11.35 3.62
CA ARG A 71 -10.49 -10.18 3.62
C ARG A 71 -10.57 -9.56 5.00
N GLY A 72 -9.45 -9.60 5.73
CA GLY A 72 -9.38 -8.92 7.02
C GLY A 72 -9.57 -7.42 6.88
N LYS A 73 -9.97 -6.73 7.95
CA LYS A 73 -9.96 -5.26 7.98
C LYS A 73 -8.52 -4.76 7.87
N TYR A 74 -8.27 -3.75 7.04
CA TYR A 74 -6.96 -3.10 6.93
C TYR A 74 -7.07 -1.62 6.58
N THR A 75 -6.08 -0.84 7.00
CA THR A 75 -5.89 0.54 6.53
C THR A 75 -5.05 0.56 5.26
N ALA A 76 -5.18 1.61 4.46
CA ALA A 76 -4.29 1.85 3.33
C ALA A 76 -4.17 3.35 3.01
N THR A 77 -3.14 3.73 2.25
CA THR A 77 -2.92 5.11 1.77
C THR A 77 -2.85 5.20 0.23
N PRO A 78 -3.91 4.79 -0.48
CA PRO A 78 -3.93 4.81 -1.92
C PRO A 78 -3.81 6.20 -2.52
N GLU A 79 -3.52 6.21 -3.82
CA GLU A 79 -3.65 7.39 -4.64
C GLU A 79 -5.06 7.97 -4.59
N TRP A 80 -5.17 9.28 -4.76
CA TRP A 80 -6.48 9.94 -4.83
C TRP A 80 -7.39 9.37 -5.92
N THR A 81 -6.80 8.83 -6.99
CA THR A 81 -7.53 8.19 -8.09
C THR A 81 -6.92 6.83 -8.41
N SER A 82 -7.76 5.87 -8.79
CA SER A 82 -7.31 4.55 -9.23
C SER A 82 -6.86 4.48 -10.70
N LYS A 83 -6.60 5.64 -11.35
CA LYS A 83 -6.32 5.74 -12.80
C LYS A 83 -5.15 4.85 -13.25
N PHE A 84 -4.18 4.63 -12.37
CA PHE A 84 -2.96 3.89 -12.66
C PHE A 84 -2.88 2.58 -11.87
N GLY A 85 -3.90 2.23 -11.09
CA GLY A 85 -3.82 1.16 -10.10
C GLY A 85 -4.35 1.57 -8.74
N PHE A 86 -4.48 0.61 -7.83
CA PHE A 86 -4.98 0.86 -6.48
C PHE A 86 -3.93 1.51 -5.57
N PHE A 87 -2.66 1.08 -5.68
CA PHE A 87 -1.53 1.64 -4.92
C PHE A 87 -1.78 1.78 -3.42
N GLU A 88 -2.29 0.75 -2.76
CA GLU A 88 -2.65 0.77 -1.32
C GLU A 88 -1.47 1.19 -0.39
N GLU A 89 -0.23 1.07 -0.89
CA GLU A 89 1.04 1.59 -0.32
C GLU A 89 1.47 0.95 1.00
N ASP A 90 0.88 1.38 2.10
CA ASP A 90 1.14 0.91 3.47
C ASP A 90 -0.17 0.53 4.15
N GLY A 91 -0.12 -0.11 5.32
CA GLY A 91 -1.34 -0.46 6.02
C GLY A 91 -1.10 -1.25 7.29
N ILE A 92 -2.11 -1.37 8.13
CA ILE A 92 -2.11 -2.33 9.24
C ILE A 92 -3.43 -3.08 9.17
N ASN A 93 -3.37 -4.41 9.22
CA ASN A 93 -4.55 -5.26 9.27
C ASN A 93 -5.00 -5.53 10.72
N GLU A 94 -6.21 -6.08 10.89
CA GLU A 94 -6.79 -6.37 12.21
C GLU A 94 -6.03 -7.43 13.02
N TYR A 95 -5.10 -8.14 12.41
CA TYR A 95 -4.23 -9.11 13.09
C TYR A 95 -2.94 -8.46 13.62
N GLY A 96 -2.79 -7.14 13.45
CA GLY A 96 -1.60 -6.39 13.87
C GLY A 96 -0.40 -6.55 12.94
N CYS A 97 -0.63 -7.03 11.71
CA CYS A 97 0.41 -7.07 10.68
C CYS A 97 0.41 -5.75 9.92
N HIS A 98 1.59 -5.14 9.83
CA HIS A 98 1.91 -4.10 8.87
C HIS A 98 2.35 -4.73 7.55
#